data_AF-A0A7Z6TDJ7-F1
#
_entry.id   AF-A0A7Z6TDJ7-F1
#
_cell.length_a   1.000
_cell.length_b   1.000
_cell.length_c   1.000
_cell.angle_alpha   90.00
_cell.angle_beta   90.00
_cell.angle_gamma   90.00
#
_symmetry.space_group_name_H-M   'P 1'
#
loop_
_entity.id
_entity.type
_entity.pdbx_description
1 polymer ?
#
loop_
_entity_poly.entity_id
_entity_poly.type
_entity_poly.pdbx_seq_one_letter_code
_entity_poly.pdbx_strand_id
1 'polypeptide(L)'
;MIAESVNPLAVTRDAWRDVGIAAGVPAVEVEVVCPDTAEHRRRITTRSSDIPGLPQPDWQQILDRDHQPWDREHVVVDTAGQEPQEPLASLVRRLHAYA
;
A
#
# COMPACT_ATOMS: atom_id res chain seq x y z
N MET A 1 13.14 8.71 -3.86
CA MET A 1 12.60 7.66 -4.76
C MET A 1 11.31 7.16 -4.16
N ILE A 2 10.33 6.76 -4.98
CA ILE A 2 9.06 6.18 -4.51
C ILE A 2 8.93 4.82 -5.19
N ALA A 3 8.60 3.79 -4.41
CA ALA A 3 8.24 2.47 -4.91
C ALA A 3 6.84 2.14 -4.40
N GLU A 4 6.00 1.59 -5.27
CA GLU A 4 4.65 1.14 -4.96
C GLU A 4 4.54 -0.33 -5.37
N SER A 5 4.01 -1.14 -4.46
CA SER A 5 3.80 -2.56 -4.68
C SER A 5 2.78 -3.05 -3.67
N VAL A 6 1.93 -3.99 -4.08
CA VAL A 6 1.29 -4.89 -3.12
C VAL A 6 2.42 -5.70 -2.49
N ASN A 7 2.76 -5.41 -1.23
CA ASN A 7 3.95 -5.94 -0.56
C ASN A 7 3.58 -6.67 0.74
N PRO A 8 2.94 -7.85 0.63
CA PRO A 8 2.22 -8.45 1.75
C PRO A 8 3.14 -9.25 2.70
N LEU A 9 4.36 -9.59 2.29
CA LEU A 9 5.31 -10.38 3.09
C LEU A 9 6.32 -9.48 3.81
N ALA A 10 6.70 -9.84 5.05
CA ALA A 10 7.70 -9.10 5.82
C ALA A 10 9.05 -9.07 5.10
N VAL A 11 9.49 -10.22 4.57
CA VAL A 11 10.79 -10.35 3.87
C VAL A 11 10.93 -9.39 2.68
N THR A 12 9.86 -9.14 1.93
CA THR A 12 9.90 -8.21 0.79
C THR A 12 9.82 -6.76 1.25
N ARG A 13 9.15 -6.44 2.37
CA ARG A 13 9.23 -5.11 3.01
C ARG A 13 10.64 -4.82 3.53
N ASP A 14 11.27 -5.80 4.18
CA ASP A 14 12.65 -5.70 4.69
C ASP A 14 13.63 -5.44 3.56
N ALA A 15 13.54 -6.20 2.46
CA ALA A 15 14.42 -6.03 1.30
C ALA A 15 14.32 -4.62 0.70
N TRP A 16 13.12 -4.04 0.59
CA TRP A 16 12.96 -2.66 0.11
C TRP A 16 13.55 -1.64 1.08
N ARG A 17 13.36 -1.84 2.39
CA ARG A 17 13.91 -0.97 3.44
C ARG A 17 15.43 -1.00 3.45
N ASP A 18 16.02 -2.18 3.30
CA ASP A 18 17.48 -2.40 3.31
C ASP A 18 18.19 -1.64 2.19
N VAL A 19 17.55 -1.43 1.04
CA VAL A 19 18.10 -0.59 -0.04
C VAL A 19 18.32 0.84 0.44
N GLY A 20 17.38 1.43 1.18
CA GLY A 20 17.51 2.77 1.75
C GLY A 20 18.64 2.84 2.79
N ILE A 21 18.69 1.84 3.68
CA ILE A 21 19.73 1.71 4.71
C ILE A 21 21.11 1.61 4.07
N ALA A 22 21.28 0.73 3.07
CA ALA A 22 22.55 0.54 2.37
C ALA A 22 23.00 1.79 1.61
N ALA A 23 22.05 2.59 1.10
CA ALA A 23 22.32 3.87 0.46
C ALA A 23 22.54 5.03 1.46
N GLY A 24 22.36 4.80 2.76
CA GLY A 24 22.51 5.83 3.80
C GLY A 24 21.43 6.91 3.76
N VAL A 25 20.24 6.60 3.23
CA VAL A 25 19.12 7.54 3.14
C VAL A 25 17.95 7.08 4.02
N PRO A 26 17.14 8.02 4.55
CA PRO A 26 15.94 7.66 5.30
C PRO A 26 14.96 6.84 4.45
N ALA A 27 14.37 5.81 5.06
CA ALA A 27 13.29 5.01 4.47
C ALA A 27 12.01 5.23 5.28
N VAL A 28 10.93 5.64 4.59
CA VAL A 28 9.60 5.75 5.18
C VAL A 28 8.69 4.71 4.56
N GLU A 29 8.12 3.85 5.39
CA GLU A 29 7.18 2.81 4.98
C GLU A 29 5.74 3.35 5.09
N VAL A 30 4.97 3.19 4.02
CA VAL A 30 3.57 3.64 3.93
C VAL A 30 2.70 2.45 3.58
N GLU A 31 1.69 2.17 4.40
CA GLU A 31 0.66 1.17 4.12
C GLU A 31 -0.63 1.86 3.69
N VAL A 32 -1.16 1.49 2.53
CA VAL A 32 -2.45 1.99 2.03
C VAL A 32 -3.51 0.93 2.25
N VAL A 33 -4.55 1.26 3.03
CA VAL A 33 -5.60 0.33 3.42
C VAL A 33 -6.98 0.81 3.00
N CYS A 34 -7.91 -0.14 2.88
CA CYS A 34 -9.34 0.09 2.76
C CYS A 34 -10.04 -0.86 3.74
N PRO A 35 -10.29 -0.43 4.99
CA PRO A 35 -10.87 -1.28 6.03
C PRO A 35 -12.33 -1.66 5.74
N ASP A 36 -13.06 -0.84 4.96
CA ASP A 36 -14.38 -1.21 4.45
C ASP A 36 -14.25 -2.32 3.39
N THR A 37 -14.57 -3.54 3.80
CA THR A 37 -14.50 -4.74 2.96
C THR A 37 -15.50 -4.68 1.79
N ALA A 38 -16.67 -4.07 1.98
CA ALA A 38 -17.66 -3.96 0.91
C ALA A 38 -17.20 -2.99 -0.17
N GLU A 39 -16.61 -1.87 0.25
CA GLU A 39 -15.95 -0.94 -0.67
C GLU A 39 -14.75 -1.56 -1.37
N HIS A 40 -13.86 -2.24 -0.64
CA HIS A 40 -12.69 -2.89 -1.24
C HIS A 40 -13.12 -3.91 -2.31
N ARG A 41 -14.09 -4.77 -1.99
CA ARG A 41 -14.65 -5.73 -2.95
C ARG A 41 -15.24 -5.02 -4.17
N ARG A 42 -16.02 -3.97 -3.97
CA ARG A 42 -16.57 -3.16 -5.06
C ARG A 42 -15.44 -2.65 -5.96
N ARG A 43 -14.44 -1.97 -5.40
CA ARG A 43 -13.29 -1.43 -6.14
C ARG A 43 -12.55 -2.51 -6.94
N ILE A 44 -12.29 -3.69 -6.36
CA ILE A 44 -11.61 -4.79 -7.06
C ILE A 44 -12.45 -5.34 -8.22
N THR A 45 -13.75 -5.51 -8.02
CA THR A 45 -14.63 -6.12 -9.03
C THR A 45 -15.04 -5.16 -10.15
N THR A 46 -14.97 -3.86 -9.93
CA THR A 46 -15.37 -2.84 -10.94
C THR A 46 -14.20 -2.16 -11.63
N ARG A 47 -12.96 -2.29 -11.12
CA ARG A 47 -11.80 -1.65 -11.76
C ARG A 47 -11.47 -2.31 -13.09
N SER A 48 -11.12 -1.50 -14.07
CA SER A 48 -10.43 -1.93 -15.28
C SER A 48 -8.92 -1.79 -15.08
N SER A 49 -8.15 -2.60 -15.81
CA SER A 49 -6.71 -2.39 -15.94
C SER A 49 -6.41 -1.86 -17.32
N ASP A 50 -5.58 -0.83 -17.38
CA ASP A 50 -5.09 -0.26 -18.63
C ASP A 50 -3.91 -1.05 -19.20
N ILE A 51 -3.53 -2.16 -18.56
CA ILE A 51 -2.44 -3.05 -18.99
C ILE A 51 -3.04 -4.21 -19.80
N PRO A 52 -2.78 -4.28 -21.11
CA PRO A 52 -3.32 -5.33 -21.96
C PRO A 52 -2.92 -6.73 -21.48
N GLY A 53 -3.91 -7.61 -21.34
CA GLY A 53 -3.68 -9.02 -20.98
C GLY A 53 -3.33 -9.27 -19.51
N LEU A 54 -3.32 -8.26 -18.64
CA LEU A 54 -3.07 -8.45 -17.21
C LEU A 54 -4.34 -8.98 -16.51
N PRO A 55 -4.38 -10.26 -16.06
CA PRO A 55 -5.52 -10.77 -15.32
C PRO A 55 -5.65 -10.02 -13.99
N GLN A 56 -6.87 -9.58 -13.68
CA GLN A 56 -7.16 -9.00 -12.37
C GLN A 56 -7.56 -10.11 -11.41
N PRO A 57 -7.06 -10.10 -10.17
CA PRO A 57 -7.50 -11.06 -9.16
C PRO A 57 -9.00 -10.93 -8.91
N ASP A 58 -9.66 -12.06 -8.73
CA ASP A 58 -11.01 -12.11 -8.17
C ASP A 58 -10.99 -11.82 -6.67
N TRP A 59 -12.20 -11.73 -6.07
CA TRP A 59 -12.33 -11.43 -4.66
C TRP A 59 -11.76 -12.52 -3.74
N GLN A 60 -11.91 -13.80 -4.11
CA GLN A 60 -11.42 -14.92 -3.30
C GLN A 60 -9.89 -14.95 -3.29
N GLN A 61 -9.26 -14.68 -4.44
CA GLN A 61 -7.80 -14.56 -4.56
C GLN A 61 -7.21 -13.41 -3.72
N ILE A 62 -7.98 -12.35 -3.45
CA ILE A 62 -7.58 -11.27 -2.54
C ILE A 62 -7.67 -11.75 -1.08
N LEU A 63 -8.74 -12.45 -0.71
CA LEU A 63 -8.92 -13.00 0.64
C LEU A 63 -7.90 -14.08 1.00
N ASP A 64 -7.54 -14.93 0.03
CA ASP A 64 -6.60 -16.03 0.21
C ASP A 64 -5.14 -15.60 0.15
N ARG A 65 -4.88 -14.32 -0.14
CA ARG A 65 -3.52 -13.80 -0.22
C ARG A 65 -2.90 -13.77 1.17
N ASP A 66 -1.73 -14.40 1.31
CA ASP A 66 -0.94 -14.35 2.54
C ASP A 66 -0.48 -12.90 2.78
N HIS A 67 -1.12 -12.24 3.73
CA HIS A 67 -0.77 -10.90 4.19
C HIS A 67 -0.23 -10.98 5.61
N GLN A 68 1.08 -10.90 5.73
CA GLN A 68 1.76 -10.95 7.01
C GLN A 68 1.58 -9.62 7.73
N PRO A 69 1.21 -9.63 9.03
CA PRO A 69 1.08 -8.42 9.83
C PRO A 69 2.34 -7.55 9.80
N TRP A 70 2.16 -6.25 9.97
CA TRP A 70 3.26 -5.34 10.25
C TRP A 70 3.77 -5.53 11.67
N ASP A 71 5.08 -5.55 11.84
CA ASP A 71 5.78 -5.74 13.11
C ASP A 71 6.52 -4.49 13.60
N ARG A 72 6.34 -3.36 12.89
CA ARG A 72 7.04 -2.09 13.11
C ARG A 72 6.16 -0.90 12.78
N GLU A 73 6.56 0.26 13.29
CA GLU A 73 5.90 1.52 13.02
C GLU A 73 6.01 1.89 11.53
N HIS A 74 4.89 2.32 10.96
CA HIS A 74 4.77 2.76 9.58
C HIS A 74 3.58 3.71 9.45
N VAL A 75 3.51 4.42 8.33
CA VAL A 75 2.43 5.35 8.06
C VAL A 75 1.25 4.60 7.44
N VAL A 76 0.17 4.42 8.20
CA VAL A 76 -1.09 3.89 7.65
C VAL A 76 -1.90 5.02 7.01
N VAL A 77 -2.43 4.76 5.81
CA VAL A 77 -3.30 5.63 5.03
C VAL A 77 -4.61 4.89 4.75
N ASP A 78 -5.68 5.28 5.45
CA ASP A 78 -7.03 4.80 5.19
C ASP A 78 -7.62 5.54 3.98
N THR A 79 -8.24 4.79 3.07
CA THR A 79 -8.88 5.31 1.86
C THR A 79 -10.37 5.01 1.77
N ALA A 80 -10.97 4.37 2.78
CA ALA A 80 -12.39 4.05 2.77
C ALA A 80 -13.25 5.33 2.83
N GLY A 81 -14.22 5.44 1.92
CA GLY A 81 -15.13 6.58 1.83
C GLY A 81 -14.47 7.92 1.49
N GLN A 82 -13.21 7.93 1.05
CA GLN A 82 -12.44 9.14 0.76
C GLN A 82 -12.14 9.30 -0.73
N GLU A 83 -12.09 10.55 -1.17
CA GLU A 83 -11.52 10.93 -2.47
C GLU A 83 -9.99 10.92 -2.36
N PRO A 84 -9.24 10.47 -3.39
CA PRO A 84 -7.79 10.28 -3.30
C PRO A 84 -6.97 11.49 -2.82
N GLN A 85 -7.47 12.70 -3.03
CA GLN A 85 -6.81 13.96 -2.65
C GLN A 85 -6.70 14.12 -1.13
N GLU A 86 -7.66 13.61 -0.36
CA GLU A 86 -7.73 13.76 1.09
C GLU A 86 -6.66 12.94 1.83
N PRO A 87 -6.54 11.61 1.62
CA PRO A 87 -5.47 10.82 2.21
C PRO A 87 -4.10 11.23 1.68
N LEU A 88 -3.99 11.65 0.41
CA LEU A 88 -2.74 12.16 -0.14
C LEU A 88 -2.25 13.41 0.60
N ALA A 89 -3.12 14.41 0.78
CA ALA A 89 -2.76 15.62 1.50
C ALA A 89 -2.36 15.33 2.95
N SER A 90 -3.01 14.36 3.59
CA SER A 90 -2.65 13.88 4.93
C SER A 90 -1.27 13.23 4.96
N LEU A 91 -0.99 12.34 4.00
CA LEU A 91 0.30 11.66 3.85
C LEU A 91 1.43 12.67 3.64
N VAL A 92 1.28 13.62 2.70
CA VAL A 92 2.29 14.65 2.43
C VAL A 92 2.59 15.47 3.69
N ARG A 93 1.56 15.90 4.44
CA ARG A 93 1.78 16.63 5.71
C ARG A 93 2.57 15.80 6.73
N ARG A 94 2.29 14.50 6.84
CA ARG A 94 3.03 13.60 7.74
C ARG A 94 4.48 13.43 7.28
N LEU A 95 4.72 13.25 5.98
CA LEU A 95 6.07 13.08 5.43
C LEU A 95 6.95 14.32 5.62
N HIS A 96 6.37 15.53 5.56
CA HIS A 96 7.11 16.76 5.87
C HIS A 96 7.62 16.82 7.32
N ALA A 97 7.04 16.05 8.25
CA ALA A 97 7.55 15.96 9.62
C ALA A 97 8.76 15.02 9.76
N TYR A 98 9.09 14.24 8.72
CA TYR A 98 10.26 13.36 8.66
C TYR A 98 11.44 13.97 7.87
N ALA A 99 11.28 15.21 7.37
CA ALA A 99 12.28 15.94 6.61
C ALA A 99 13.17 16.83 7.48
#